data_AF-A0A1V5ASG9-F1
#
_entry.id   AF-A0A1V5ASG9-F1
#
_cell.length_a   1.000
_cell.length_b   1.000
_cell.length_c   1.000
_cell.angle_alpha   90.00
_cell.angle_beta   90.00
_cell.angle_gamma   90.00
#
_symmetry.space_group_name_H-M   'P 1'
#
loop_
_entity.id
_entity.type
_entity.pdbx_description
1 polymer ?
#
loop_
_entity_poly.entity_id
_entity_poly.type
_entity_poly.pdbx_seq_one_letter_code
_entity_poly.pdbx_strand_id
1 'polypeptide(L)'
;MPVLGIIACRALEDELAHVIIEDSELRHLIIIDNLDSFGLSRKLRSKNRSHLMAAWKDIPAMLRDVRRKRDEILKPLLAISRIFCSILGRSEDPSEDVVIVVTMLKIALHIDNKLLRAEVRKNIERMSQFSDSILLFYGRCGNALQDIESSGDWKCPIFFLAGDSGEKVDDCVAAALGGNKQYGQALSSNQGVGYFCTPMWASTLDHTDQEAKKYTIEHHLKPKSFGDLLVKLGYTKIARLDTGLNFINDFQVESTINWFASQYNLEVVRLRGSVEIAERCYKQAKDYVGSSFPEKGGNENKGA
;
A
#
# COMPACT_ATOMS: atom_id res chain seq x y z
N MET A 1 -5.77 -0.33 21.75
CA MET A 1 -4.96 0.17 20.64
C MET A 1 -5.64 -0.26 19.38
N PRO A 2 -6.14 0.70 18.61
CA PRO A 2 -6.83 0.42 17.38
C PRO A 2 -5.81 -0.01 16.30
N VAL A 3 -6.23 -0.90 15.40
CA VAL A 3 -5.37 -1.58 14.42
C VAL A 3 -5.84 -1.28 13.01
N LEU A 4 -4.97 -0.65 12.22
CA LEU A 4 -5.14 -0.49 10.78
C LEU A 4 -4.35 -1.59 10.06
N GLY A 5 -5.06 -2.48 9.38
CA GLY A 5 -4.45 -3.42 8.44
C GLY A 5 -4.20 -2.75 7.09
N ILE A 6 -3.04 -2.97 6.48
CA ILE A 6 -2.74 -2.51 5.11
C ILE A 6 -2.36 -3.72 4.26
N ILE A 7 -3.08 -3.90 3.15
CA ILE A 7 -2.77 -4.91 2.13
C ILE A 7 -2.30 -4.17 0.89
N ALA A 8 -1.03 -4.32 0.53
CA ALA A 8 -0.40 -3.44 -0.44
C ALA A 8 0.12 -4.15 -1.68
N CYS A 9 -0.05 -3.50 -2.83
CA CYS A 9 0.62 -3.88 -4.06
C CYS A 9 2.09 -3.49 -4.00
N ARG A 10 2.99 -4.41 -4.38
CA ARG A 10 4.42 -4.09 -4.51
C ARG A 10 4.73 -3.01 -5.57
N ALA A 11 3.83 -2.78 -6.52
CA ALA A 11 3.94 -1.67 -7.48
C ALA A 11 3.92 -0.28 -6.79
N LEU A 12 3.26 -0.20 -5.63
CA LEU A 12 3.08 1.01 -4.82
C LEU A 12 3.96 0.99 -3.55
N GLU A 13 5.05 0.20 -3.55
CA GLU A 13 5.91 0.05 -2.38
C GLU A 13 6.61 1.36 -2.01
N ASP A 14 6.96 2.21 -2.99
CA ASP A 14 7.55 3.53 -2.74
C ASP A 14 6.54 4.45 -2.07
N GLU A 15 5.32 4.52 -2.59
CA GLU A 15 4.22 5.34 -2.09
C GLU A 15 3.82 4.89 -0.68
N LEU A 16 3.80 3.58 -0.41
CA LEU A 16 3.55 3.06 0.92
C LEU A 16 4.68 3.41 1.90
N ALA A 17 5.93 3.25 1.48
CA ALA A 17 7.08 3.63 2.31
C ALA A 17 7.03 5.11 2.66
N HIS A 18 6.73 5.96 1.67
CA HIS A 18 6.57 7.41 1.82
C HIS A 18 5.55 7.76 2.91
N VAL A 19 4.31 7.30 2.78
CA VAL A 19 3.25 7.65 3.76
C VAL A 19 3.55 7.15 5.18
N ILE A 20 4.24 6.01 5.30
CA ILE A 20 4.65 5.46 6.60
C ILE A 20 5.79 6.28 7.24
N ILE A 21 6.72 6.78 6.42
CA ILE A 21 7.88 7.57 6.87
C ILE A 21 7.45 8.97 7.30
N GLU A 22 6.59 9.62 6.50
CA GLU A 22 6.08 10.97 6.77
C GLU A 22 5.10 11.01 7.96
N ASP A 23 4.53 9.87 8.34
CA ASP A 23 3.67 9.77 9.52
C ASP A 23 4.47 9.88 10.83
N SER A 24 4.71 11.10 11.30
CA SER A 24 5.43 11.36 12.54
C SER A 24 4.72 10.83 13.80
N GLU A 25 3.41 10.58 13.73
CA GLU A 25 2.60 10.10 14.85
C GLU A 25 2.57 8.57 14.96
N LEU A 26 2.90 7.84 13.89
CA LEU A 26 2.91 6.38 13.90
C LEU A 26 4.05 5.84 14.77
N ARG A 27 3.69 5.18 15.87
CA ARG A 27 4.61 4.58 16.84
C ARG A 27 4.78 3.07 16.70
N HIS A 28 3.76 2.38 16.18
CA HIS A 28 3.73 0.92 16.14
C HIS A 28 3.48 0.42 14.72
N LEU A 29 4.53 -0.09 14.09
CA LEU A 29 4.49 -0.68 12.76
C LEU A 29 4.94 -2.14 12.81
N ILE A 30 4.09 -3.02 12.29
CA ILE A 30 4.39 -4.44 12.10
C ILE A 30 4.28 -4.76 10.61
N ILE A 31 5.33 -5.32 10.04
CA ILE A 31 5.35 -5.83 8.68
C ILE A 31 5.25 -7.34 8.75
N ILE A 32 4.30 -7.89 8.02
CA ILE A 32 4.15 -9.34 7.93
C ILE A 32 5.28 -9.89 7.07
N ASP A 33 6.06 -10.79 7.68
CA ASP A 33 7.22 -11.40 7.06
C ASP A 33 6.81 -12.35 5.93
N ASN A 34 7.20 -12.00 4.71
CA ASN A 34 7.03 -12.78 3.50
C ASN A 34 8.10 -12.36 2.46
N LEU A 35 8.19 -13.10 1.34
CA LEU A 35 9.20 -12.87 0.29
C LEU A 35 9.14 -11.46 -0.33
N ASP A 36 7.99 -10.79 -0.30
CA ASP A 36 7.78 -9.48 -0.91
C ASP A 36 7.95 -8.32 0.09
N SER A 37 8.08 -8.61 1.39
CA SER A 37 8.17 -7.61 2.46
C SER A 37 9.56 -6.97 2.60
N PHE A 38 10.60 -7.60 2.04
CA PHE A 38 12.00 -7.17 2.21
C PHE A 38 12.27 -5.78 1.61
N GLY A 39 11.69 -5.47 0.45
CA GLY A 39 11.84 -4.18 -0.22
C GLY A 39 11.38 -3.02 0.67
N LEU A 40 10.15 -3.12 1.17
CA LEU A 40 9.57 -2.17 2.12
C LEU A 40 10.43 -2.05 3.39
N SER A 41 10.77 -3.17 4.04
CA SER A 41 11.60 -3.21 5.25
C SER A 41 12.93 -2.47 5.06
N ARG A 42 13.60 -2.68 3.92
CA ARG A 42 14.86 -2.01 3.59
C ARG A 42 14.70 -0.49 3.46
N LYS A 43 13.66 -0.02 2.77
CA LYS A 43 13.38 1.42 2.59
C LYS A 43 13.05 2.11 3.91
N LEU A 44 12.29 1.45 4.77
CA LEU A 44 11.98 1.98 6.09
C LEU A 44 13.24 2.07 6.95
N ARG A 45 14.11 1.06 6.94
CA ARG A 45 15.40 1.10 7.66
C ARG A 45 16.32 2.21 7.15
N SER A 46 16.39 2.45 5.85
CA SER A 46 17.26 3.51 5.29
C SER A 46 16.84 4.91 5.69
N LYS A 47 15.60 5.09 6.17
CA LYS A 47 15.06 6.33 6.72
C LYS A 47 14.88 6.28 8.24
N ASN A 48 15.55 5.34 8.93
CA ASN A 48 15.48 5.14 10.39
C ASN A 48 14.06 4.91 10.93
N ARG A 49 13.18 4.33 10.11
CA ARG A 49 11.80 4.04 10.52
C ARG A 49 11.68 2.66 11.16
N SER A 50 11.49 2.65 12.48
CA SER A 50 11.40 1.42 13.27
C SER A 50 10.15 0.61 12.93
N HIS A 51 10.32 -0.71 12.80
CA HIS A 51 9.23 -1.64 12.58
C HIS A 51 9.61 -3.03 13.07
N LEU A 52 8.60 -3.84 13.36
CA LEU A 52 8.76 -5.27 13.66
C LEU A 52 8.44 -6.09 12.42
N MET A 53 9.14 -7.21 12.24
CA MET A 53 8.78 -8.23 11.25
C MET A 53 8.27 -9.46 11.98
N ALA A 54 7.13 -10.00 11.56
CA ALA A 54 6.50 -11.14 12.22
C ALA A 54 5.70 -12.00 11.24
N ALA A 55 5.62 -13.31 11.52
CA ALA A 55 4.75 -14.19 10.76
C ALA A 55 3.28 -13.94 11.13
N TRP A 56 2.39 -14.18 10.18
CA TRP A 56 0.93 -14.05 10.36
C TRP A 56 0.38 -14.67 11.65
N LYS A 57 0.87 -15.85 12.03
CA LYS A 57 0.40 -16.61 13.20
C LYS A 57 0.71 -15.90 14.53
N ASP A 58 1.72 -15.04 14.55
CA ASP A 58 2.23 -14.40 15.75
C ASP A 58 1.57 -13.02 15.97
N ILE A 59 1.01 -12.41 14.91
CA ILE A 59 0.37 -11.09 14.96
C ILE A 59 -0.69 -10.99 16.07
N PRO A 60 -1.66 -11.91 16.21
CA PRO A 60 -2.68 -11.77 17.26
C PRO A 60 -2.09 -11.79 18.67
N ALA A 61 -1.02 -12.56 18.90
CA ALA A 61 -0.35 -12.59 20.20
C ALA A 61 0.40 -11.28 20.47
N MET A 62 1.13 -10.77 19.49
CA MET A 62 1.85 -9.50 19.58
C MET A 62 0.90 -8.33 19.85
N LEU A 63 -0.24 -8.27 19.16
CA LEU A 63 -1.25 -7.22 19.38
C LEU A 63 -1.85 -7.28 20.80
N ARG A 64 -2.06 -8.48 21.35
CA ARG A 64 -2.50 -8.64 22.75
C ARG A 64 -1.45 -8.15 23.74
N ASP A 65 -0.18 -8.44 23.50
CA ASP A 65 0.91 -8.00 24.37
C ASP A 65 1.11 -6.49 24.35
N VAL A 66 1.03 -5.87 23.17
CA VAL A 66 1.08 -4.42 23.00
C VAL A 66 -0.09 -3.76 23.75
N ARG A 67 -1.31 -4.29 23.60
CA ARG A 67 -2.49 -3.82 24.33
C ARG A 67 -2.34 -3.96 25.85
N ARG A 68 -1.86 -5.11 26.34
CA ARG A 68 -1.66 -5.37 27.77
C ARG A 68 -0.65 -4.41 28.38
N LYS A 69 0.51 -4.21 27.75
CA LYS A 69 1.55 -3.29 28.24
C LYS A 69 1.02 -1.86 28.35
N ARG A 70 0.25 -1.39 27.36
CA ARG A 70 -0.40 -0.08 27.43
C ARG A 70 -1.34 0.01 28.64
N ASP A 71 -2.22 -0.97 28.81
CA ASP A 71 -3.20 -0.96 29.90
C ASP A 71 -2.51 -0.98 31.28
N GLU A 72 -1.36 -1.66 31.42
CA GLU A 72 -0.54 -1.64 32.64
C GLU A 72 0.08 -0.26 32.92
N ILE A 73 0.52 0.47 31.89
CA ILE A 73 1.13 1.80 32.01
C ILE A 73 0.07 2.89 32.25
N LEU A 74 -1.08 2.81 31.57
CA LEU A 74 -2.13 3.84 31.65
C LEU A 74 -2.96 3.77 32.94
N LYS A 75 -3.14 2.57 33.51
CA LYS A 75 -3.88 2.36 34.77
C LYS A 75 -3.44 3.28 35.93
N PRO A 76 -2.14 3.44 36.24
CA PRO A 76 -1.70 4.34 37.30
C PRO A 76 -1.84 5.83 36.94
N LEU A 77 -1.63 6.21 35.67
CA LEU A 77 -1.74 7.61 35.22
C LEU A 77 -3.18 8.13 35.21
N LEU A 78 -4.15 7.30 34.80
CA LEU A 78 -5.58 7.65 34.86
C LEU A 78 -6.12 7.75 36.29
N ALA A 79 -5.51 7.06 37.25
CA ALA A 79 -5.83 7.23 38.67
C ALA A 79 -5.35 8.59 39.21
N ILE A 80 -4.25 9.13 38.66
CA ILE A 80 -3.66 10.41 39.05
C ILE A 80 -4.30 11.59 38.27
N SER A 81 -4.66 11.38 36.99
CA SER A 81 -5.24 12.43 36.14
C SER A 81 -6.63 12.89 36.61
N ARG A 82 -7.42 12.02 37.26
CA ARG A 82 -8.68 12.40 37.93
C ARG A 82 -8.47 13.43 39.04
N ILE A 83 -7.27 13.50 39.63
CA ILE A 83 -6.93 14.46 40.69
C ILE A 83 -6.42 15.78 40.09
N PHE A 84 -5.71 15.73 38.95
CA PHE A 84 -5.03 16.89 38.36
C PHE A 84 -5.79 17.61 37.24
N CYS A 85 -6.79 17.00 36.59
CA CYS A 85 -7.56 17.62 35.50
C CYS A 85 -8.41 18.83 35.92
N SER A 86 -8.53 19.12 37.22
CA SER A 86 -9.26 20.30 37.71
C SER A 86 -8.44 21.61 37.63
N ILE A 87 -7.12 21.57 37.39
CA ILE A 87 -6.25 22.74 37.64
C ILE A 87 -5.51 23.29 36.41
N LEU A 88 -5.22 22.50 35.37
CA LEU A 88 -4.45 22.97 34.22
C LEU A 88 -5.09 22.53 32.91
N GLY A 89 -5.83 23.43 32.26
CA GLY A 89 -6.47 23.24 30.96
C GLY A 89 -5.49 23.11 29.79
N ARG A 90 -4.65 22.07 29.82
CA ARG A 90 -3.88 21.57 28.68
C ARG A 90 -4.35 20.16 28.37
N SER A 91 -5.14 20.03 27.31
CA SER A 91 -5.41 18.74 26.68
C SER A 91 -4.15 18.32 25.89
N GLU A 92 -3.26 17.56 26.53
CA GLU A 92 -2.48 16.58 25.76
C GLU A 92 -3.50 15.53 25.32
N ASP A 93 -4.07 15.73 24.13
CA ASP A 93 -5.02 14.79 23.54
C ASP A 93 -4.27 13.47 23.31
N PRO A 94 -4.61 12.37 24.01
CA PRO A 94 -4.00 11.09 23.74
C PRO A 94 -4.66 10.56 22.47
N SER A 95 -4.25 11.05 21.30
CA SER A 95 -4.58 10.36 20.04
C SER A 95 -4.16 8.90 20.24
N GLU A 96 -5.14 8.00 20.32
CA GLU A 96 -4.89 6.59 20.64
C GLU A 96 -3.86 6.04 19.63
N ASP A 97 -2.67 5.67 20.12
CA ASP A 97 -1.58 5.15 19.29
C ASP A 97 -2.12 4.01 18.38
N VAL A 98 -2.25 4.29 17.08
CA VAL A 98 -2.70 3.30 16.08
C VAL A 98 -1.57 2.32 15.80
N VAL A 99 -1.88 1.02 15.82
CA VAL A 99 -0.96 -0.01 15.33
C VAL A 99 -1.24 -0.26 13.86
N ILE A 100 -0.21 -0.16 13.03
CA ILE A 100 -0.31 -0.47 11.60
C ILE A 100 0.31 -1.84 11.33
N VAL A 101 -0.46 -2.71 10.69
CA VAL A 101 -0.02 -4.05 10.27
C VAL A 101 -0.03 -4.11 8.74
N VAL A 102 1.13 -4.27 8.12
CA VAL A 102 1.28 -4.25 6.65
C VAL A 102 1.56 -5.65 6.12
N THR A 103 0.88 -6.05 5.04
CA THR A 103 1.31 -7.17 4.20
C THR A 103 1.56 -6.71 2.76
N MET A 104 2.73 -7.05 2.24
CA MET A 104 3.09 -6.82 0.83
C MET A 104 2.66 -8.02 0.00
N LEU A 105 1.92 -7.78 -1.07
CA LEU A 105 1.57 -8.79 -2.05
C LEU A 105 2.54 -8.76 -3.24
N LYS A 106 2.72 -9.94 -3.85
CA LYS A 106 3.59 -10.12 -5.01
C LYS A 106 3.30 -9.12 -6.13
N ILE A 107 4.35 -8.65 -6.76
CA ILE A 107 4.27 -7.86 -7.98
C ILE A 107 3.64 -8.67 -9.13
N ALA A 108 2.99 -7.99 -10.09
CA ALA A 108 2.40 -8.60 -11.28
C ALA A 108 1.23 -9.59 -11.07
N LEU A 109 0.62 -9.66 -9.88
CA LEU A 109 -0.54 -10.54 -9.66
C LEU A 109 -1.71 -10.25 -10.63
N HIS A 110 -1.82 -9.02 -11.13
CA HIS A 110 -2.84 -8.59 -12.09
C HIS A 110 -2.74 -9.26 -13.47
N ILE A 111 -1.68 -10.03 -13.76
CA ILE A 111 -1.61 -10.85 -14.98
C ILE A 111 -2.69 -11.95 -14.95
N ASP A 112 -3.06 -12.44 -13.77
CA ASP A 112 -4.14 -13.40 -13.59
C ASP A 112 -5.18 -12.85 -12.60
N ASN A 113 -6.30 -12.36 -13.12
CA ASN A 113 -7.38 -11.79 -12.32
C ASN A 113 -7.96 -12.76 -11.27
N LYS A 114 -7.99 -14.07 -11.55
CA LYS A 114 -8.49 -15.06 -10.59
C LYS A 114 -7.51 -15.23 -9.44
N LEU A 115 -6.22 -15.33 -9.75
CA LEU A 115 -5.16 -15.43 -8.75
C LEU A 115 -5.07 -14.16 -7.91
N LEU A 116 -5.08 -12.98 -8.54
CA LEU A 116 -5.11 -11.68 -7.85
C LEU A 116 -6.27 -11.63 -6.85
N ARG A 117 -7.48 -11.94 -7.31
CA ARG A 117 -8.67 -11.92 -6.44
C ARG A 117 -8.55 -12.93 -5.30
N ALA A 118 -8.11 -14.15 -5.57
CA ALA A 118 -7.95 -15.19 -4.54
C ALA A 118 -6.95 -14.77 -3.46
N GLU A 119 -5.79 -14.24 -3.85
CA GLU A 119 -4.76 -13.79 -2.90
C GLU A 119 -5.23 -12.57 -2.09
N VAL A 120 -5.85 -11.58 -2.72
CA VAL A 120 -6.39 -10.41 -2.00
C VAL A 120 -7.47 -10.84 -1.00
N ARG A 121 -8.42 -11.70 -1.39
CA ARG A 121 -9.45 -12.23 -0.49
C ARG A 121 -8.86 -12.93 0.72
N LYS A 122 -7.90 -13.82 0.51
CA LYS A 122 -7.21 -14.57 1.56
C LYS A 122 -6.53 -13.64 2.57
N ASN A 123 -5.91 -12.55 2.09
CA ASN A 123 -5.28 -11.57 2.96
C ASN A 123 -6.31 -10.71 3.71
N ILE A 124 -7.42 -10.32 3.08
CA ILE A 124 -8.54 -9.62 3.75
C ILE A 124 -9.13 -10.49 4.85
N GLU A 125 -9.42 -11.76 4.56
CA GLU A 125 -10.00 -12.71 5.52
C GLU A 125 -9.14 -12.83 6.78
N ARG A 126 -7.82 -12.95 6.62
CA ARG A 126 -6.86 -13.06 7.74
C ARG A 126 -6.68 -11.74 8.48
N MET A 127 -6.51 -10.64 7.75
CA MET A 127 -6.28 -9.31 8.32
C MET A 127 -7.50 -8.81 9.11
N SER A 128 -8.71 -9.11 8.62
CA SER A 128 -9.97 -8.69 9.27
C SER A 128 -10.20 -9.38 10.62
N GLN A 129 -9.50 -10.48 10.93
CA GLN A 129 -9.63 -11.15 12.23
C GLN A 129 -9.12 -10.31 13.41
N PHE A 130 -8.28 -9.31 13.15
CA PHE A 130 -7.62 -8.53 14.20
C PHE A 130 -7.52 -7.03 13.91
N SER A 131 -8.00 -6.57 12.75
CA SER A 131 -7.93 -5.15 12.36
C SER A 131 -9.28 -4.47 12.53
N ASP A 132 -9.29 -3.24 13.01
CA ASP A 132 -10.49 -2.40 13.14
C ASP A 132 -10.92 -1.81 11.80
N SER A 133 -9.98 -1.65 10.87
CA SER A 133 -10.25 -1.48 9.44
C SER A 133 -9.09 -1.98 8.59
N ILE A 134 -9.31 -2.12 7.29
CA ILE A 134 -8.27 -2.47 6.31
C ILE A 134 -8.19 -1.38 5.26
N LEU A 135 -6.99 -0.87 4.97
CA LEU A 135 -6.70 -0.14 3.74
C LEU A 135 -6.16 -1.09 2.69
N LEU A 136 -6.91 -1.27 1.60
CA LEU A 136 -6.44 -1.94 0.40
C LEU A 136 -5.63 -0.93 -0.41
N PHE A 137 -4.31 -0.94 -0.21
CA PHE A 137 -3.33 -0.11 -0.92
C PHE A 137 -3.02 -0.71 -2.30
N TYR A 138 -4.09 -0.84 -3.08
CA TYR A 138 -4.17 -1.53 -4.37
C TYR A 138 -5.25 -0.85 -5.22
N GLY A 139 -5.05 -0.75 -6.53
CA GLY A 139 -6.13 -0.36 -7.44
C GLY A 139 -7.03 -1.53 -7.83
N ARG A 140 -8.08 -1.28 -8.64
CA ARG A 140 -9.04 -2.34 -9.04
C ARG A 140 -8.47 -3.40 -9.99
N CYS A 141 -7.38 -3.08 -10.70
CA CYS A 141 -6.61 -3.91 -11.62
C CYS A 141 -7.50 -4.72 -12.59
N GLY A 142 -8.07 -4.03 -13.59
CA GLY A 142 -8.93 -4.67 -14.59
C GLY A 142 -10.26 -5.16 -14.03
N ASN A 143 -10.79 -4.47 -13.01
CA ASN A 143 -12.00 -4.81 -12.26
C ASN A 143 -11.95 -6.14 -11.47
N ALA A 144 -10.80 -6.80 -11.36
CA ALA A 144 -10.65 -8.02 -10.57
C ALA A 144 -11.09 -7.85 -9.10
N LEU A 145 -10.95 -6.63 -8.57
CA LEU A 145 -11.27 -6.26 -7.19
C LEU A 145 -12.50 -5.34 -7.05
N GLN A 146 -13.31 -5.16 -8.10
CA GLN A 146 -14.40 -4.16 -8.13
C GLN A 146 -15.43 -4.31 -7.00
N ASP A 147 -15.77 -5.54 -6.65
CA ASP A 147 -16.81 -5.96 -5.69
C ASP A 147 -16.21 -6.66 -4.45
N ILE A 148 -14.90 -6.52 -4.23
CA ILE A 148 -14.18 -7.29 -3.21
C ILE A 148 -14.75 -7.06 -1.80
N GLU A 149 -15.21 -5.84 -1.51
CA GLU A 149 -15.82 -5.46 -0.23
C GLU A 149 -17.15 -6.17 0.06
N SER A 150 -17.96 -6.45 -0.95
CA SER A 150 -19.24 -7.15 -0.81
C SER A 150 -19.13 -8.67 -0.99
N SER A 151 -17.94 -9.15 -1.36
CA SER A 151 -17.73 -10.53 -1.77
C SER A 151 -17.47 -11.51 -0.61
N GLY A 152 -17.44 -11.02 0.63
CA GLY A 152 -17.24 -11.84 1.82
C GLY A 152 -17.78 -11.19 3.08
N ASP A 153 -17.88 -11.98 4.14
CA ASP A 153 -18.32 -11.54 5.46
C ASP A 153 -17.12 -11.01 6.25
N TRP A 154 -16.68 -9.80 5.91
CA TRP A 154 -15.52 -9.17 6.51
C TRP A 154 -15.87 -8.58 7.88
N LYS A 155 -15.02 -8.82 8.87
CA LYS A 155 -15.25 -8.36 10.25
C LYS A 155 -15.01 -6.88 10.47
N CYS A 156 -14.49 -6.17 9.48
CA CYS A 156 -14.18 -4.75 9.54
C CYS A 156 -14.32 -4.07 8.17
N PRO A 157 -14.52 -2.75 8.13
CA PRO A 157 -14.62 -2.00 6.88
C PRO A 157 -13.31 -2.02 6.09
N ILE A 158 -13.44 -1.95 4.76
CA ILE A 158 -12.33 -1.89 3.82
C ILE A 158 -12.32 -0.52 3.14
N PHE A 159 -11.20 0.18 3.25
CA PHE A 159 -10.88 1.42 2.57
C PHE A 159 -10.08 1.11 1.30
N PHE A 160 -10.21 1.97 0.30
CA PHE A 160 -9.59 1.82 -1.02
C PHE A 160 -8.82 3.07 -1.38
N LEU A 161 -7.83 2.93 -2.26
CA LEU A 161 -7.26 4.07 -2.94
C LEU A 161 -8.32 4.70 -3.86
N ALA A 162 -8.65 5.96 -3.61
CA ALA A 162 -9.70 6.68 -4.31
C ALA A 162 -9.29 8.12 -4.65
N GLY A 163 -9.83 8.63 -5.75
CA GLY A 163 -9.71 10.02 -6.17
C GLY A 163 -10.56 10.97 -5.31
N ASP A 164 -10.52 12.25 -5.64
CA ASP A 164 -11.13 13.34 -4.85
C ASP A 164 -12.66 13.22 -4.78
N SER A 165 -13.27 12.62 -5.80
CA SER A 165 -14.72 12.40 -5.83
C SER A 165 -15.15 11.09 -5.15
N GLY A 166 -14.22 10.37 -4.51
CA GLY A 166 -14.45 9.09 -3.84
C GLY A 166 -14.47 7.90 -4.80
N GLU A 167 -14.18 8.10 -6.09
CA GLU A 167 -14.08 7.05 -7.07
C GLU A 167 -12.81 6.22 -6.86
N LYS A 168 -12.95 4.89 -6.80
CA LYS A 168 -11.81 3.98 -6.61
C LYS A 168 -10.89 4.02 -7.83
N VAL A 169 -9.58 4.02 -7.59
CA VAL A 169 -8.59 4.02 -8.67
C VAL A 169 -8.63 2.71 -9.47
N ASP A 170 -8.47 2.82 -10.78
CA ASP A 170 -8.61 1.70 -11.72
C ASP A 170 -7.51 0.67 -11.55
N ASP A 171 -6.28 1.11 -11.29
CA ASP A 171 -5.13 0.27 -11.02
C ASP A 171 -4.07 1.05 -10.22
N CYS A 172 -2.93 0.41 -9.98
CA CYS A 172 -1.82 1.02 -9.24
C CYS A 172 -1.11 2.13 -10.04
N VAL A 173 -1.17 2.10 -11.37
CA VAL A 173 -0.60 3.15 -12.22
C VAL A 173 -1.45 4.42 -12.10
N ALA A 174 -2.77 4.28 -12.12
CA ALA A 174 -3.70 5.37 -11.89
C ALA A 174 -3.47 6.03 -10.53
N ALA A 175 -3.25 5.22 -9.48
CA ALA A 175 -2.90 5.74 -8.16
C ALA A 175 -1.60 6.59 -8.19
N ALA A 176 -0.53 6.07 -8.80
CA ALA A 176 0.76 6.74 -8.90
C ALA A 176 0.77 7.93 -9.87
N LEU A 177 -0.22 8.06 -10.76
CA LEU A 177 -0.43 9.21 -11.64
C LEU A 177 -1.28 10.31 -11.01
N GLY A 178 -1.90 10.06 -9.84
CA GLY A 178 -2.78 11.01 -9.18
C GLY A 178 -4.27 10.84 -9.50
N GLY A 179 -4.66 9.73 -10.12
CA GLY A 179 -6.06 9.31 -10.27
C GLY A 179 -6.46 8.87 -11.68
N ASN A 180 -7.70 8.42 -11.80
CA ASN A 180 -8.24 7.89 -13.06
C ASN A 180 -8.29 8.94 -14.17
N LYS A 181 -8.59 10.20 -13.83
CA LYS A 181 -8.63 11.31 -14.79
C LYS A 181 -7.23 11.57 -15.37
N GLN A 182 -6.21 11.66 -14.51
CA GLN A 182 -4.81 11.87 -14.88
C GLN A 182 -4.31 10.70 -15.71
N TYR A 183 -4.71 9.47 -15.36
CA TYR A 183 -4.37 8.29 -16.14
C TYR A 183 -4.99 8.32 -17.55
N GLY A 184 -6.28 8.66 -17.66
CA GLY A 184 -6.94 8.83 -18.96
C GLY A 184 -6.30 9.93 -19.81
N GLN A 185 -5.87 11.03 -19.19
CA GLN A 185 -5.11 12.11 -19.86
C GLN A 185 -3.74 11.62 -20.34
N ALA A 186 -3.03 10.84 -19.52
CA ALA A 186 -1.75 10.26 -19.88
C ALA A 186 -1.87 9.31 -21.08
N LEU A 187 -2.88 8.43 -21.09
CA LEU A 187 -3.17 7.52 -22.21
C LEU A 187 -3.53 8.27 -23.49
N SER A 188 -4.40 9.29 -23.40
CA SER A 188 -4.84 10.06 -24.59
C SER A 188 -3.74 10.95 -25.17
N SER A 189 -2.87 11.51 -24.32
CA SER A 189 -1.80 12.43 -24.75
C SER A 189 -0.52 11.71 -25.19
N ASN A 190 -0.36 10.43 -24.86
CA ASN A 190 0.85 9.65 -25.14
C ASN A 190 0.51 8.36 -25.92
N GLN A 191 -0.01 8.53 -27.14
CA GLN A 191 -0.30 7.41 -28.03
C GLN A 191 0.95 6.55 -28.27
N GLY A 192 0.76 5.23 -28.29
CA GLY A 192 1.83 4.25 -28.47
C GLY A 192 2.51 3.82 -27.17
N VAL A 193 2.20 4.42 -26.02
CA VAL A 193 2.64 3.91 -24.70
C VAL A 193 1.93 2.60 -24.40
N GLY A 194 2.70 1.51 -24.28
CA GLY A 194 2.20 0.18 -23.94
C GLY A 194 2.30 -0.18 -22.47
N TYR A 195 3.12 0.53 -21.71
CA TYR A 195 3.35 0.23 -20.31
C TYR A 195 3.82 1.45 -19.53
N PHE A 196 3.34 1.58 -18.30
CA PHE A 196 3.68 2.66 -17.37
C PHE A 196 4.43 2.08 -16.18
N CYS A 197 5.62 2.58 -15.93
CA CYS A 197 6.51 2.10 -14.89
C CYS A 197 6.60 3.13 -13.76
N THR A 198 6.15 2.77 -12.56
CA THR A 198 6.62 3.44 -11.33
C THR A 198 8.13 3.22 -11.17
N PRO A 199 8.86 4.05 -10.40
CA PRO A 199 10.28 3.82 -10.15
C PRO A 199 10.59 2.39 -9.66
N MET A 200 9.73 1.85 -8.78
CA MET A 200 9.77 0.44 -8.38
C MET A 200 9.78 -0.53 -9.55
N TRP A 201 8.80 -0.42 -10.45
CA TRP A 201 8.70 -1.28 -11.63
C TRP A 201 9.84 -1.10 -12.61
N ALA A 202 10.22 0.15 -12.87
CA ALA A 202 11.29 0.49 -13.80
C ALA A 202 12.61 -0.14 -13.36
N SER A 203 12.90 -0.17 -12.06
CA SER A 203 14.14 -0.74 -11.51
C SER A 203 14.27 -2.26 -11.59
N THR A 204 13.17 -2.97 -11.88
CA THR A 204 13.13 -4.44 -11.99
C THR A 204 12.72 -4.93 -13.37
N LEU A 205 12.59 -4.02 -14.34
CA LEU A 205 12.01 -4.32 -15.66
C LEU A 205 12.88 -5.29 -16.46
N ASP A 206 14.20 -5.16 -16.36
CA ASP A 206 15.17 -6.06 -16.97
C ASP A 206 15.10 -7.48 -16.42
N HIS A 207 15.10 -7.63 -15.09
CA HIS A 207 15.00 -8.91 -14.41
C HIS A 207 13.68 -9.61 -14.75
N THR A 208 12.58 -8.85 -14.70
CA THR A 208 11.24 -9.38 -14.99
C THR A 208 11.14 -9.88 -16.44
N ASP A 209 11.67 -9.12 -17.39
CA ASP A 209 11.66 -9.50 -18.80
C ASP A 209 12.57 -10.71 -19.08
N GLN A 210 13.74 -10.77 -18.43
CA GLN A 210 14.67 -11.91 -18.55
C GLN A 210 14.10 -13.19 -17.96
N GLU A 211 13.43 -13.13 -16.80
CA GLU A 211 12.75 -14.29 -16.21
C GLU A 211 11.62 -14.80 -17.11
N ALA A 212 10.78 -13.89 -17.62
CA ALA A 212 9.73 -14.24 -18.58
C ALA A 212 10.32 -14.87 -19.85
N LYS A 213 11.45 -14.35 -20.32
CA LYS A 213 12.15 -14.86 -21.50
C LYS A 213 12.73 -16.24 -21.30
N LYS A 214 13.35 -16.50 -20.15
CA LYS A 214 13.87 -17.83 -19.81
C LYS A 214 12.74 -18.88 -19.83
N TYR A 215 11.64 -18.59 -19.13
CA TYR A 215 10.50 -19.51 -19.05
C TYR A 215 9.87 -19.78 -20.43
N THR A 216 9.60 -18.73 -21.20
CA THR A 216 8.96 -18.89 -22.52
C THR A 216 9.85 -19.61 -23.54
N ILE A 217 11.18 -19.41 -23.50
CA ILE A 217 12.13 -20.14 -24.34
C ILE A 217 12.17 -21.62 -23.98
N GLU A 218 12.30 -21.95 -22.69
CA GLU A 218 12.32 -23.32 -22.18
C GLU A 218 11.04 -24.10 -22.55
N HIS A 219 9.90 -23.41 -22.61
CA HIS A 219 8.60 -24.01 -22.93
C HIS A 219 8.11 -23.76 -24.38
N HIS A 220 8.95 -23.22 -25.26
CA HIS A 220 8.62 -22.91 -26.66
C HIS A 220 7.35 -22.05 -26.85
N LEU A 221 7.09 -21.13 -25.91
CA LEU A 221 5.93 -20.25 -25.91
C LEU A 221 6.20 -18.96 -26.70
N LYS A 222 5.12 -18.34 -27.21
CA LYS A 222 5.13 -16.99 -27.78
C LYS A 222 4.07 -16.14 -27.09
N PRO A 223 4.32 -14.84 -26.83
CA PRO A 223 5.54 -14.08 -27.08
C PRO A 223 6.73 -14.56 -26.23
N LYS A 224 7.98 -14.30 -26.67
CA LYS A 224 9.18 -14.79 -25.98
C LYS A 224 9.63 -13.89 -24.82
N SER A 225 9.00 -12.74 -24.61
CA SER A 225 9.31 -11.83 -23.52
C SER A 225 8.16 -10.83 -23.35
N PHE A 226 8.23 -10.01 -22.31
CA PHE A 226 7.28 -8.93 -22.12
C PHE A 226 7.49 -7.83 -23.17
N GLY A 227 8.74 -7.49 -23.50
CA GLY A 227 9.02 -6.55 -24.59
C GLY A 227 8.51 -7.02 -25.96
N ASP A 228 8.67 -8.31 -26.28
CA ASP A 228 8.12 -8.91 -27.51
C ASP A 228 6.60 -8.78 -27.57
N LEU A 229 5.92 -8.95 -26.43
CA LEU A 229 4.46 -8.74 -26.34
C LEU A 229 4.11 -7.29 -26.68
N LEU A 230 4.82 -6.33 -26.11
CA LEU A 230 4.56 -4.91 -26.36
C LEU A 230 4.68 -4.56 -27.84
N VAL A 231 5.79 -4.96 -28.48
CA VAL A 231 6.04 -4.72 -29.90
C VAL A 231 4.99 -5.41 -30.77
N LYS A 232 4.64 -6.67 -30.46
CA LYS A 232 3.61 -7.42 -31.21
C LYS A 232 2.23 -6.77 -31.14
N LEU A 233 1.91 -6.12 -30.02
CA LEU A 233 0.68 -5.36 -29.83
C LEU A 233 0.73 -3.97 -30.50
N GLY A 234 1.84 -3.60 -31.13
CA GLY A 234 2.00 -2.34 -31.86
C GLY A 234 2.40 -1.15 -30.99
N TYR A 235 2.80 -1.39 -29.74
CA TYR A 235 3.31 -0.32 -28.88
C TYR A 235 4.70 0.11 -29.31
N THR A 236 4.94 1.42 -29.26
CA THR A 236 6.19 2.05 -29.67
C THR A 236 6.87 2.80 -28.54
N LYS A 237 6.19 2.92 -27.38
CA LYS A 237 6.69 3.69 -26.23
C LYS A 237 6.45 2.96 -24.91
N ILE A 238 7.24 3.33 -23.91
CA ILE A 238 7.00 3.03 -22.49
C ILE A 238 7.11 4.32 -21.68
N ALA A 239 6.33 4.42 -20.60
CA ALA A 239 6.33 5.59 -19.74
C ALA A 239 7.09 5.32 -18.44
N ARG A 240 8.03 6.22 -18.11
CA ARG A 240 8.57 6.35 -16.75
C ARG A 240 7.71 7.33 -15.98
N LEU A 241 7.18 6.91 -14.84
CA LEU A 241 6.56 7.82 -13.87
C LEU A 241 7.63 8.39 -12.93
N ASP A 242 7.55 9.69 -12.71
CA ASP A 242 8.33 10.41 -11.70
C ASP A 242 7.39 10.89 -10.59
N THR A 243 7.32 10.14 -9.49
CA THR A 243 6.51 10.47 -8.31
C THR A 243 7.23 11.42 -7.35
N GLY A 244 8.47 11.83 -7.66
CA GLY A 244 9.32 12.61 -6.75
C GLY A 244 9.94 11.78 -5.60
N LEU A 245 9.66 10.48 -5.53
CA LEU A 245 10.18 9.58 -4.50
C LEU A 245 11.57 9.04 -4.87
N ASN A 246 12.51 9.16 -3.93
CA ASN A 246 13.93 8.84 -4.14
C ASN A 246 14.39 7.60 -3.36
N PHE A 247 13.57 6.55 -3.32
CA PHE A 247 13.93 5.28 -2.67
C PHE A 247 14.82 4.39 -3.52
N ILE A 248 14.75 4.56 -4.83
CA ILE A 248 15.63 3.91 -5.81
C ILE A 248 16.45 5.02 -6.46
N ASN A 249 17.72 4.72 -6.71
CA ASN A 249 18.61 5.67 -7.36
C ASN A 249 18.12 5.98 -8.79
N ASP A 250 18.02 7.27 -9.15
CA ASP A 250 17.57 7.71 -10.47
C ASP A 250 18.41 7.15 -11.61
N PHE A 251 19.73 7.08 -11.45
CA PHE A 251 20.60 6.47 -12.46
C PHE A 251 20.27 5.00 -12.66
N GLN A 252 19.97 4.26 -11.58
CA GLN A 252 19.52 2.87 -11.70
C GLN A 252 18.21 2.78 -12.49
N VAL A 253 17.18 3.54 -12.09
CA VAL A 253 15.87 3.57 -12.79
C VAL A 253 16.03 3.88 -14.27
N GLU A 254 16.80 4.93 -14.58
CA GLU A 254 17.09 5.35 -15.95
C GLU A 254 17.87 4.30 -16.73
N SER A 255 18.89 3.71 -16.14
CA SER A 255 19.70 2.69 -16.81
C SER A 255 18.86 1.47 -17.19
N THR A 256 18.00 0.99 -16.28
CA THR A 256 17.17 -0.19 -16.52
C THR A 256 16.10 0.07 -17.58
N ILE A 257 15.37 1.19 -17.50
CA ILE A 257 14.28 1.48 -18.44
C ILE A 257 14.81 1.81 -19.85
N ASN A 258 15.91 2.56 -19.95
CA ASN A 258 16.53 2.86 -21.25
C ASN A 258 17.17 1.62 -21.88
N TRP A 259 17.78 0.74 -21.07
CA TRP A 259 18.27 -0.54 -21.55
C TRP A 259 17.12 -1.38 -22.13
N PHE A 260 16.03 -1.57 -21.38
CA PHE A 260 14.86 -2.32 -21.87
C PHE A 260 14.29 -1.70 -23.14
N ALA A 261 14.11 -0.38 -23.19
CA ALA A 261 13.59 0.32 -24.35
C ALA A 261 14.46 0.10 -25.60
N SER A 262 15.79 0.12 -25.45
CA SER A 262 16.73 -0.12 -26.55
C SER A 262 16.67 -1.55 -27.11
N GLN A 263 16.36 -2.56 -26.28
CA GLN A 263 16.23 -3.95 -26.73
C GLN A 263 15.05 -4.13 -27.70
N TYR A 264 14.01 -3.31 -27.56
CA TYR A 264 12.74 -3.46 -28.28
C TYR A 264 12.41 -2.26 -29.18
N ASN A 265 13.37 -1.34 -29.38
CA ASN A 265 13.21 -0.11 -30.16
C ASN A 265 11.99 0.73 -29.71
N LEU A 266 11.84 0.89 -28.39
CA LEU A 266 10.78 1.69 -27.76
C LEU A 266 11.32 3.07 -27.39
N GLU A 267 10.47 4.09 -27.46
CA GLU A 267 10.73 5.42 -26.92
C GLU A 267 10.38 5.47 -25.42
N VAL A 268 11.24 6.09 -24.60
CA VAL A 268 10.92 6.34 -23.18
C VAL A 268 10.30 7.72 -23.05
N VAL A 269 9.04 7.76 -22.61
CA VAL A 269 8.34 9.00 -22.27
C VAL A 269 8.42 9.20 -20.75
N ARG A 270 8.71 10.42 -20.30
CA ARG A 270 8.68 10.75 -18.88
C ARG A 270 7.37 11.45 -18.53
N LEU A 271 6.69 10.95 -17.51
CA LEU A 271 5.44 11.49 -17.02
C LEU A 271 5.57 11.82 -15.54
N ARG A 272 4.97 12.93 -15.14
CA ARG A 272 4.87 13.30 -13.73
C ARG A 272 3.83 12.41 -13.05
N GLY A 273 4.24 11.77 -11.96
CA GLY A 273 3.38 11.05 -11.03
C GLY A 273 2.97 11.91 -9.83
N SER A 274 2.30 11.30 -8.88
CA SER A 274 1.80 11.92 -7.65
C SER A 274 1.78 10.91 -6.51
N VAL A 275 1.89 11.42 -5.28
CA VAL A 275 1.73 10.67 -4.02
C VAL A 275 0.42 11.03 -3.30
N GLU A 276 -0.34 11.99 -3.82
CA GLU A 276 -1.48 12.62 -3.12
C GLU A 276 -2.59 11.60 -2.78
N ILE A 277 -2.88 10.66 -3.70
CA ILE A 277 -3.86 9.59 -3.45
C ILE A 277 -3.40 8.68 -2.31
N ALA A 278 -2.12 8.30 -2.32
CA ALA A 278 -1.54 7.47 -1.28
C ALA A 278 -1.61 8.16 0.08
N GLU A 279 -1.15 9.41 0.16
CA GLU A 279 -1.14 10.22 1.38
C GLU A 279 -2.55 10.40 1.96
N ARG A 280 -3.50 10.85 1.12
CA ARG A 280 -4.88 11.10 1.57
C ARG A 280 -5.55 9.82 2.04
N CYS A 281 -5.49 8.74 1.25
CA CYS A 281 -6.20 7.51 1.57
C CYS A 281 -5.61 6.81 2.80
N TYR A 282 -4.29 6.87 2.96
CA TYR A 282 -3.61 6.43 4.18
C TYR A 282 -4.11 7.21 5.40
N LYS A 283 -4.08 8.55 5.33
CA LYS A 283 -4.53 9.40 6.42
C LYS A 283 -5.99 9.14 6.78
N GLN A 284 -6.88 9.07 5.78
CA GLN A 284 -8.30 8.80 5.99
C GLN A 284 -8.56 7.47 6.70
N ALA A 285 -7.88 6.40 6.28
CA ALA A 285 -8.03 5.09 6.91
C ALA A 285 -7.48 5.08 8.35
N LYS A 286 -6.35 5.75 8.60
CA LYS A 286 -5.76 5.88 9.94
C LYS A 286 -6.66 6.71 10.88
N ASP A 287 -7.15 7.85 10.42
CA ASP A 287 -8.02 8.74 11.20
C ASP A 287 -9.34 8.06 11.56
N TYR A 288 -9.91 7.26 10.65
CA TYR A 288 -11.11 6.45 10.93
C TYR A 288 -10.90 5.49 12.10
N VAL A 289 -9.76 4.80 12.11
CA VAL A 289 -9.38 3.83 13.15
C VAL A 289 -9.14 4.53 14.49
N GLY A 290 -8.52 5.71 14.48
CA GLY A 290 -8.33 6.54 15.67
C GLY A 290 -9.64 7.10 16.24
N SER A 291 -10.59 7.49 15.38
CA SER A 291 -11.85 8.13 15.78
C SER A 291 -12.94 7.14 16.21
N SER A 292 -12.87 5.88 15.77
CA SER A 292 -13.89 4.85 16.05
C SER A 292 -13.81 4.25 17.47
N PHE A 293 -12.83 4.67 18.28
CA PHE A 293 -12.72 4.34 19.69
C PHE A 293 -13.13 5.55 20.55
N PRO A 294 -14.43 5.75 20.84
CA PRO A 294 -14.80 6.69 21.90
C PRO A 294 -14.27 6.14 23.23
N GLU A 295 -13.76 7.04 24.07
CA GLU A 295 -13.51 6.75 25.48
C GLU A 295 -14.76 6.09 26.07
N LYS A 296 -14.66 4.85 26.57
CA LYS A 296 -15.70 4.28 27.41
C LYS A 296 -15.71 5.04 28.73
N GLY A 297 -16.42 6.16 28.75
CA GLY A 297 -16.52 7.06 29.89
C GLY A 297 -17.88 7.75 29.96
N GLY A 298 -18.85 7.10 30.60
CA GLY A 298 -19.89 7.76 31.40
C GLY A 298 -21.09 8.36 30.67
N ASN A 299 -22.20 7.63 30.63
CA ASN A 299 -23.45 8.13 31.23
C ASN A 299 -24.45 6.97 31.42
N GLU A 300 -24.31 6.23 32.52
CA GLU A 300 -25.48 5.60 33.13
C GLU A 300 -26.25 6.71 33.84
N ASN A 301 -27.23 7.24 33.12
CA ASN A 301 -28.17 8.20 33.65
C ASN A 301 -29.03 7.46 34.68
N LYS A 302 -28.84 7.81 35.96
CA LYS A 302 -29.79 7.47 37.03
C LYS A 302 -31.12 8.11 36.71
N GLY A 303 -32.15 7.30 36.60
CA GLY A 303 -33.52 7.74 36.40
C GLY A 303 -34.52 6.65 36.81
N ALA A 304 -34.62 6.42 38.12
CA ALA A 304 -35.83 6.06 38.88
C ALA A 304 -35.44 5.92 40.36
#